data_AF-A0A0A8ZYC2-F1
#
_entry.id   AF-A0A0A8ZYC2-F1
#
_cell.length_a   1.000
_cell.length_b   1.000
_cell.length_c   1.000
_cell.angle_alpha   90.00
_cell.angle_beta   90.00
_cell.angle_gamma   90.00
#
_symmetry.space_group_name_H-M   'P 1'
#
loop_
_entity.id
_entity.type
_entity.pdbx_description
1 polymer ?
#
loop_
_entity_poly.entity_id
_entity_poly.type
_entity_poly.pdbx_seq_one_letter_code
_entity_poly.pdbx_strand_id
1 'polypeptide(L)'
;MVSIHLEANLLHQVSLPFLIVHGGADKVTDPSVSELLYRSAPSQDKTLKLYPGMWHALTSGESPDNIHTVFVDIIAWLDQRSQPTSTEELSELEQKAKHDNHQMQQEQTKCNA
;
A
#
# COMPACT_ATOMS: atom_id res chain seq x y z
N MET A 1 7.92 -23.30 20.78
CA MET A 1 6.84 -22.29 20.81
C MET A 1 7.06 -21.36 19.63
N VAL A 2 6.09 -21.24 18.71
CA VAL A 2 6.28 -20.58 17.41
C VAL A 2 6.45 -19.05 17.55
N SER A 3 5.81 -18.40 18.54
CA SER A 3 5.89 -16.93 18.68
C SER A 3 7.30 -16.43 19.06
N ILE A 4 8.03 -17.14 19.91
CA ILE A 4 9.42 -16.76 20.27
C ILE A 4 10.33 -16.74 19.03
N HIS A 5 10.16 -17.68 18.10
CA HIS A 5 10.97 -17.70 16.89
C HIS A 5 10.63 -16.54 15.94
N LEU A 6 9.34 -16.20 15.82
CA LEU A 6 8.85 -15.07 15.03
C LEU A 6 9.41 -13.75 15.57
N GLU A 7 9.30 -13.55 16.89
CA GLU A 7 9.79 -12.35 17.59
C GLU A 7 11.31 -12.21 17.52
N ALA A 8 12.06 -13.30 17.70
CA ALA A 8 13.51 -13.25 17.74
C ALA A 8 14.20 -13.16 16.37
N ASN A 9 13.59 -13.69 15.30
CA ASN A 9 14.30 -13.88 14.03
C ASN A 9 13.61 -13.25 12.82
N LEU A 10 12.28 -13.12 12.82
CA LEU A 10 11.54 -12.75 11.62
C LEU A 10 11.14 -11.27 11.58
N LEU A 11 10.88 -10.64 12.73
CA LEU A 11 10.52 -9.21 12.77
C LEU A 11 11.60 -8.33 12.11
N HIS A 12 12.87 -8.64 12.35
CA HIS A 12 14.00 -7.90 11.80
C HIS A 12 14.22 -8.11 10.29
N GLN A 13 13.47 -9.01 9.65
CA GLN A 13 13.56 -9.25 8.22
C GLN A 13 12.48 -8.47 7.43
N VAL A 14 11.52 -7.84 8.11
CA VAL A 14 10.43 -7.10 7.46
C VAL A 14 10.91 -5.71 7.03
N SER A 15 11.38 -5.60 5.79
CA SER A 15 11.96 -4.37 5.22
C SER A 15 11.07 -3.64 4.21
N LEU A 16 10.03 -4.30 3.69
CA LEU A 16 9.10 -3.69 2.74
C LEU A 16 8.23 -2.62 3.42
N PRO A 17 7.70 -1.63 2.67
CA PRO A 17 6.71 -0.72 3.20
C PRO A 17 5.46 -1.45 3.70
N PHE A 18 4.92 -1.06 4.86
CA PHE A 18 3.70 -1.68 5.39
C PHE A 18 2.85 -0.75 6.26
N LEU A 19 1.55 -1.05 6.30
CA LEU A 19 0.57 -0.45 7.21
C LEU A 19 0.07 -1.52 8.18
N ILE A 20 0.07 -1.20 9.47
CA ILE A 20 -0.62 -1.97 10.51
C ILE A 20 -1.87 -1.19 10.94
N VAL A 21 -3.03 -1.84 10.86
CA VAL A 21 -4.28 -1.38 11.45
C VAL A 21 -4.67 -2.34 12.56
N HIS A 22 -4.98 -1.83 13.74
CA HIS A 22 -5.25 -2.69 14.89
C HIS A 22 -6.28 -2.09 15.85
N GLY A 23 -7.22 -2.91 16.34
CA GLY A 23 -8.24 -2.48 17.29
C GLY A 23 -7.65 -2.35 18.70
N GLY A 24 -7.76 -1.18 19.32
CA GLY A 24 -7.17 -0.92 20.63
C GLY A 24 -7.81 -1.72 21.78
N ALA A 25 -8.98 -2.32 21.55
CA ALA A 25 -9.65 -3.22 22.50
C ALA A 25 -9.68 -4.67 22.01
N ASP A 26 -8.84 -5.03 21.02
CA ASP A 26 -8.71 -6.41 20.55
C ASP A 26 -8.21 -7.33 21.67
N LYS A 27 -8.97 -8.41 21.90
CA LYS A 27 -8.66 -9.47 22.88
C LYS A 27 -8.28 -10.80 22.23
N VAL A 28 -8.47 -10.91 20.92
CA VAL A 28 -8.08 -12.08 20.13
C VAL A 28 -6.62 -11.97 19.75
N THR A 29 -6.20 -10.79 19.31
CA THR A 29 -4.79 -10.47 19.05
C THR A 29 -4.39 -9.28 19.89
N ASP A 30 -3.40 -9.42 20.75
CA ASP A 30 -2.98 -8.33 21.64
C ASP A 30 -2.31 -7.19 20.81
N PRO A 31 -2.74 -5.92 20.98
CA PRO A 31 -2.15 -4.78 20.28
C PRO A 31 -0.64 -4.65 20.45
N SER A 32 -0.08 -5.09 21.58
CA SER A 32 1.36 -5.04 21.85
C SER A 32 2.20 -5.82 20.83
N VAL A 33 1.63 -6.85 20.18
CA VAL A 33 2.30 -7.61 19.11
C VAL A 33 2.48 -6.73 17.87
N SER A 34 1.45 -5.95 17.53
CA SER A 34 1.51 -5.00 16.42
C SER A 34 2.50 -3.88 16.70
N GLU A 35 2.53 -3.39 17.94
CA GLU A 35 3.55 -2.41 18.35
C GLU A 35 4.97 -2.99 18.33
N LEU A 36 5.13 -4.26 18.71
CA LEU A 36 6.43 -4.94 18.66
C LEU A 36 6.93 -5.05 17.21
N LEU A 37 6.07 -5.49 16.27
CA LEU A 37 6.40 -5.50 14.85
C LEU A 37 6.78 -4.10 14.36
N TYR A 38 5.98 -3.09 14.69
CA TYR A 38 6.24 -1.70 14.31
C TYR A 38 7.61 -1.22 14.80
N ARG A 39 8.00 -1.51 16.05
CA ARG A 39 9.29 -1.11 16.60
C ARG A 39 10.45 -1.91 16.01
N SER A 40 10.31 -3.23 15.88
CA SER A 40 11.42 -4.13 15.55
C SER A 40 11.75 -4.22 14.06
N ALA A 41 10.78 -3.99 13.18
CA ALA A 41 10.98 -4.10 11.73
C ALA A 41 11.92 -3.01 11.18
N PRO A 42 12.90 -3.32 10.32
CA PRO A 42 13.81 -2.31 9.74
C PRO A 42 13.18 -1.46 8.62
N SER A 43 11.93 -1.75 8.21
CA SER A 43 11.23 -0.96 7.20
C SER A 43 11.27 0.53 7.51
N GLN A 44 11.67 1.32 6.51
CA GLN A 44 11.75 2.78 6.59
C GLN A 44 10.37 3.43 6.41
N ASP A 45 9.47 2.72 5.74
CA ASP A 45 8.13 3.19 5.44
C ASP A 45 7.10 2.28 6.11
N LYS A 46 6.87 2.54 7.39
CA LYS A 46 5.94 1.77 8.20
C LYS A 46 5.02 2.69 8.98
N THR A 47 3.74 2.32 9.04
CA THR A 47 2.72 3.07 9.77
C THR A 47 1.94 2.12 10.67
N LEU A 48 1.64 2.55 11.91
CA LEU A 48 0.75 1.85 12.83
C LEU A 48 -0.43 2.78 13.16
N LYS A 49 -1.65 2.32 12.90
CA LYS A 49 -2.88 2.94 13.35
C LYS A 49 -3.59 2.04 14.35
N LEU A 50 -3.65 2.52 15.60
CA LEU A 50 -4.46 1.94 16.66
C LEU A 50 -5.80 2.66 16.73
N TYR A 51 -6.90 1.91 16.70
CA TYR A 51 -8.24 2.47 16.80
C TYR A 51 -8.85 2.19 18.19
N PRO A 52 -8.89 3.19 19.09
CA PRO A 52 -9.36 2.99 20.46
C PRO A 52 -10.78 2.41 20.51
N GLY A 53 -10.99 1.38 21.33
CA GLY A 53 -12.30 0.77 21.54
C GLY A 53 -12.75 -0.20 20.44
N MET A 54 -12.08 -0.25 19.29
CA MET A 54 -12.35 -1.21 18.22
C MET A 54 -11.69 -2.56 18.53
N TRP A 55 -12.30 -3.63 18.06
CA TRP A 55 -11.96 -5.03 18.33
C TRP A 55 -11.21 -5.62 17.13
N HIS A 56 -11.18 -6.95 17.04
CA HIS A 56 -10.38 -7.71 16.08
C HIS A 56 -10.77 -7.47 14.60
N ALA A 57 -12.07 -7.49 14.31
CA ALA A 57 -12.58 -7.57 12.94
C ALA A 57 -12.82 -6.17 12.31
N LEU A 58 -11.76 -5.37 12.21
CA LEU A 58 -11.84 -3.96 11.78
C LEU A 58 -12.55 -3.71 10.44
N THR A 59 -12.54 -4.67 9.52
CA THR A 59 -13.09 -4.52 8.15
C THR A 59 -14.51 -5.07 7.98
N SER A 60 -15.08 -5.73 9.00
CA SER A 60 -16.37 -6.41 8.85
C SER A 60 -17.19 -6.59 10.14
N GLY A 61 -16.56 -6.56 11.31
CA GLY A 61 -17.20 -6.80 12.61
C GLY A 61 -17.35 -5.57 13.50
N GLU A 62 -17.10 -4.39 12.95
CA GLU A 62 -17.25 -3.09 13.62
C GLU A 62 -18.52 -2.36 13.16
N SER A 63 -18.82 -1.19 13.74
CA SER A 63 -19.92 -0.35 13.23
C SER A 63 -19.64 0.12 11.79
N PRO A 64 -20.67 0.43 10.97
CA PRO A 64 -20.45 0.89 9.60
C PRO A 64 -19.52 2.11 9.50
N ASP A 65 -19.65 3.07 10.40
CA ASP A 65 -18.81 4.28 10.43
C ASP A 65 -17.34 3.95 10.77
N ASN A 66 -17.15 3.02 11.70
CA ASN A 66 -15.85 2.51 12.10
C ASN A 66 -15.17 1.77 10.94
N ILE A 67 -15.90 0.85 10.28
CA ILE A 67 -15.41 0.13 9.10
C ILE A 67 -15.04 1.12 7.99
N HIS A 68 -15.90 2.10 7.72
CA HIS A 68 -15.64 3.13 6.72
C HIS A 68 -14.36 3.91 7.04
N THR A 69 -14.18 4.32 8.30
CA THR A 69 -12.96 5.01 8.76
C THR A 69 -11.70 4.19 8.50
N VAL A 70 -11.74 2.88 8.83
CA VAL A 70 -10.60 1.97 8.58
C VAL A 70 -10.29 1.87 7.08
N PHE A 71 -11.31 1.75 6.21
CA PHE A 71 -11.10 1.68 4.77
C PHE A 71 -10.55 2.98 4.19
N VAL A 72 -11.07 4.13 4.61
CA VAL A 72 -10.53 5.45 4.20
C VAL A 72 -9.05 5.55 4.51
N ASP A 73 -8.64 5.12 5.70
CA ASP A 73 -7.25 5.14 6.14
C ASP A 73 -6.35 4.19 5.35
N ILE A 74 -6.82 2.98 5.05
CA ILE A 74 -6.10 2.01 4.21
C ILE A 74 -5.92 2.56 2.80
N ILE A 75 -6.99 3.08 2.19
CA ILE A 75 -6.97 3.61 0.82
C ILE A 75 -6.03 4.81 0.75
N ALA A 76 -6.12 5.76 1.69
CA ALA A 76 -5.25 6.93 1.71
C ALA A 76 -3.76 6.55 1.84
N TRP A 77 -3.44 5.49 2.60
CA TRP A 77 -2.06 5.02 2.71
C TRP A 77 -1.57 4.38 1.41
N LEU A 78 -2.42 3.61 0.73
CA LEU A 78 -2.09 3.00 -0.57
C LEU A 78 -1.93 4.07 -1.65
N ASP A 79 -2.86 5.02 -1.74
CA ASP A 79 -2.85 6.10 -2.73
C ASP A 79 -1.56 6.90 -2.71
N GLN A 80 -0.98 7.16 -1.53
CA GLN A 80 0.31 7.85 -1.39
C GLN A 80 1.49 7.11 -2.01
N ARG A 81 1.36 5.79 -2.23
CA ARG A 81 2.43 4.89 -2.69
C ARG A 81 2.16 4.29 -4.07
N SER A 82 0.95 4.49 -4.60
CA SER A 82 0.54 4.05 -5.92
C SER A 82 0.42 5.18 -6.93
N GLN A 83 0.72 6.44 -6.56
CA GLN A 83 0.78 7.50 -7.56
C GLN A 83 1.89 7.20 -8.56
N PRO A 84 1.60 7.22 -9.88
CA PRO A 84 2.63 7.14 -10.87
C PRO A 84 3.60 8.31 -10.64
N THR A 85 4.89 8.00 -10.51
CA THR A 85 5.91 9.03 -10.66
C THR A 85 5.67 9.66 -12.02
N SER A 86 5.29 10.94 -12.05
CA SER A 86 4.89 11.73 -13.22
C SER A 86 5.84 11.65 -14.42
N THR A 87 7.03 11.07 -14.24
CA THR A 87 8.02 10.79 -15.26
C THR A 87 7.64 9.65 -16.21
N GLU A 88 6.93 8.61 -15.76
CA GLU A 88 6.62 7.45 -16.63
C GLU A 88 5.45 7.71 -17.58
N GLU A 89 4.39 8.38 -17.11
CA GLU A 89 3.23 8.72 -17.95
C GLU A 89 3.59 9.70 -19.08
N LEU A 90 4.48 10.66 -18.81
CA LEU A 90 5.00 11.58 -19.83
C LEU A 90 5.83 10.83 -20.88
N SER A 91 6.62 9.84 -20.46
CA SER A 91 7.43 8.99 -21.35
C SER A 91 6.55 8.15 -22.28
N GLU A 92 5.50 7.52 -21.77
CA GLU A 92 4.59 6.69 -22.56
C GLU A 92 3.78 7.53 -23.57
N LEU A 93 3.29 8.70 -23.16
CA LEU A 93 2.57 9.62 -24.04
C LEU A 93 3.47 10.18 -25.15
N GLU A 94 4.72 10.53 -24.82
CA GLU A 94 5.71 10.98 -25.81
C GLU A 94 6.09 9.87 -26.80
N GLN A 95 6.24 8.63 -26.33
CA GLN A 95 6.54 7.50 -27.20
C GLN A 95 5.37 7.19 -28.13
N LYS A 96 4.13 7.26 -27.64
CA LYS A 96 2.94 7.09 -28.48
C LYS A 96 2.84 8.18 -29.55
N ALA A 97 3.03 9.44 -29.17
CA ALA A 97 3.00 10.56 -30.11
C ALA A 97 4.08 10.47 -31.21
N LYS A 98 5.26 9.92 -30.89
CA LYS A 98 6.33 9.67 -31.86
C LYS A 98 5.96 8.55 -32.86
N HIS A 99 5.37 7.46 -32.38
CA HIS A 99 4.95 6.35 -33.25
C HIS A 99 3.80 6.75 -34.18
N ASP A 100 2.79 7.46 -33.66
CA ASP A 100 1.64 7.91 -34.45
C ASP A 100 2.08 8.86 -35.58
N ASN A 101 3.00 9.80 -35.28
CA ASN A 101 3.58 10.69 -36.30
C ASN A 101 4.38 9.94 -37.37
N HIS A 102 5.13 8.91 -36.99
CA HIS A 102 5.90 8.12 -37.93
C HIS A 102 4.99 7.30 -38.86
N GLN A 103 3.90 6.75 -38.34
CA GLN A 103 2.93 6.00 -39.12
C GLN A 103 2.20 6.88 -40.14
N MET A 104 1.76 8.08 -39.74
CA MET A 104 1.12 9.03 -40.66
C MET A 104 2.05 9.45 -41.82
N GLN A 105 3.34 9.66 -41.54
CA GLN A 105 4.32 10.00 -42.59
C GLN A 105 4.52 8.84 -43.58
N GLN A 106 4.57 7.60 -43.09
CA GLN A 106 4.70 6.43 -43.96
C GLN A 106 3.45 6.22 -44.85
N GLU A 107 2.26 6.47 -44.32
CA GLU A 107 1.00 6.37 -45.06
C GLU A 107 0.89 7.46 -46.13
N GLN A 108 1.26 8.71 -45.80
CA GLN A 108 1.28 9.82 -46.76
C GLN A 108 2.25 9.56 -47.93
N THR A 109 3.39 8.92 -47.66
CA THR A 109 4.41 8.61 -48.67
C THR A 109 3.95 7.49 -49.61
N LYS A 110 3.11 6.56 -49.14
CA LYS A 110 2.51 5.49 -49.96
C LYS A 110 1.40 5.98 -50.89
N CYS A 111 0.65 7.02 -50.50
CA CYS A 111 -0.41 7.59 -51.36
C CYS A 111 0.11 8.51 -52.47
N ASN A 112 1.38 8.94 -52.41
CA ASN A 112 2.00 9.84 -53.38
C ASN A 112 2.90 9.11 -54.41
N ALA A 113 2.91 7.78 -54.40
CA ALA A 113 3.60 6.90 -55.35
C ALA A 113 2.59 6.13 -56.21
#